data_AF-A0A060CCC0-F1
#
_entry.id   AF-A0A060CCC0-F1
#
_cell.length_a   1.000
_cell.length_b   1.000
_cell.length_c   1.000
_cell.angle_alpha   90.00
_cell.angle_beta   90.00
_cell.angle_gamma   90.00
#
_symmetry.space_group_name_H-M   'P 1'
#
loop_
_entity.id
_entity.type
_entity.pdbx_description
1 polymer ?
#
loop_
_entity_poly.entity_id
_entity_poly.type
_entity_poly.pdbx_seq_one_letter_code
_entity_poly.pdbx_strand_id
1 'polypeptide(L)' 'MVKKGYLFSVWAPNAQQVSVVGDFNSWEKPGILMKKSSVGVWYVFTDLPKVGELYKYNVKQANGREIFKIDPFA' A
#
# COMPACT_ATOMS: atom_id res chain seq x y z
N MET A 1 -21.40 -12.55 6.07
CA MET A 1 -21.45 -11.08 5.84
C MET A 1 -20.22 -10.69 5.04
N VAL A 2 -20.36 -10.03 3.90
CA VAL A 2 -19.22 -9.55 3.10
C VAL A 2 -18.75 -8.22 3.70
N LYS A 3 -17.47 -8.12 4.09
CA LYS A 3 -16.90 -6.87 4.60
C LYS A 3 -16.67 -5.92 3.42
N LYS A 4 -17.25 -4.71 3.47
CA LYS A 4 -16.99 -3.66 2.47
C LYS A 4 -15.63 -3.02 2.76
N GLY A 5 -14.89 -2.69 1.71
CA GLY A 5 -13.58 -2.07 1.78
C GLY A 5 -12.83 -2.21 0.47
N TYR A 6 -11.56 -1.86 0.50
CA TYR A 6 -10.66 -1.88 -0.65
C TYR A 6 -9.53 -2.86 -0.41
N LEU A 7 -9.18 -3.61 -1.45
CA LEU A 7 -7.98 -4.43 -1.51
C LEU A 7 -6.94 -3.67 -2.32
N PHE A 8 -5.83 -3.32 -1.69
CA PHE A 8 -4.67 -2.79 -2.37
C PHE A 8 -3.68 -3.92 -2.61
N SER A 9 -3.08 -3.97 -3.79
CA SER A 9 -2.06 -4.96 -4.10
C SER A 9 -1.04 -4.45 -5.11
N VAL A 10 0.24 -4.72 -4.86
CA VAL A 10 1.32 -4.36 -5.77
C VAL A 10 2.41 -5.43 -5.78
N TRP A 11 2.95 -5.73 -6.96
CA TRP A 11 4.11 -6.60 -7.08
C TRP A 11 5.39 -5.80 -6.81
N ALA A 12 6.08 -6.13 -5.72
CA ALA A 12 7.33 -5.48 -5.32
C ALA A 12 8.23 -6.49 -4.59
N PRO A 13 8.77 -7.50 -5.29
CA PRO A 13 9.41 -8.67 -4.68
C PRO A 13 10.67 -8.32 -3.88
N ASN A 14 11.37 -7.25 -4.27
CA ASN A 14 12.62 -6.83 -3.62
C ASN A 14 12.42 -5.74 -2.55
N ALA A 15 11.18 -5.31 -2.29
CA ALA A 15 10.90 -4.36 -1.22
C ALA A 15 11.12 -5.03 0.15
N GLN A 16 11.62 -4.25 1.11
CA GLN A 16 11.71 -4.64 2.52
C GLN A 16 10.37 -4.45 3.23
N GLN A 17 9.63 -3.39 2.87
CA GLN A 17 8.32 -3.05 3.40
C GLN A 17 7.52 -2.28 2.35
N VAL A 18 6.21 -2.52 2.32
CA VAL A 18 5.27 -1.70 1.55
C VAL A 18 4.10 -1.33 2.45
N SER A 19 3.63 -0.11 2.31
CA SER A 19 2.41 0.39 2.93
C SER A 19 1.64 1.29 1.98
N VAL A 20 0.34 1.44 2.25
CA VAL A 20 -0.53 2.37 1.53
C VAL A 20 -0.66 3.66 2.34
N VAL A 21 -0.45 4.80 1.67
CA VAL A 21 -0.64 6.15 2.19
C VAL A 21 -1.60 6.91 1.26
N GLY A 22 -2.36 7.85 1.79
CA GLY A 22 -3.34 8.61 1.00
C GLY A 22 -4.08 9.64 1.83
N ASP A 23 -5.14 10.20 1.26
CA ASP A 23 -5.94 11.23 1.95
C ASP A 23 -6.57 10.69 3.24
N PHE A 24 -7.01 9.42 3.26
CA PHE A 24 -7.60 8.74 4.42
C PHE A 24 -6.68 8.57 5.63
N ASN A 25 -5.37 8.79 5.48
CA ASN A 25 -4.42 8.76 6.59
C ASN A 25 -3.50 10.00 6.61
N SER A 26 -3.95 11.10 6.00
CA SER A 26 -3.19 12.36 5.95
C SER A 26 -1.77 12.21 5.39
N TRP A 27 -1.54 11.22 4.51
CA TRP A 27 -0.23 10.91 3.93
C TRP A 27 0.86 10.55 4.96
N GLU A 28 0.49 10.13 6.17
CA GLU A 28 1.42 9.79 7.25
C GLU A 28 2.20 8.49 6.99
N LYS A 29 3.45 8.45 7.46
CA LYS A 29 4.33 7.28 7.38
C LYS A 29 4.41 6.54 8.72
N PRO A 30 4.48 5.20 8.72
CA PRO A 30 4.57 4.34 7.53
C PRO A 30 3.25 4.21 6.77
N GLY A 31 2.10 4.54 7.36
CA GLY A 31 0.78 4.34 6.76
C GLY A 31 0.21 2.95 7.06
N ILE A 32 -0.66 2.45 6.19
CA ILE A 32 -1.26 1.11 6.37
C ILE A 32 -0.29 0.04 5.86
N LEU A 33 0.37 -0.69 6.76
CA LEU A 33 1.33 -1.74 6.42
C LEU A 33 0.68 -2.90 5.64
N MET A 34 1.37 -3.35 4.59
CA MET A 34 0.93 -4.47 3.75
C MET A 34 1.64 -5.77 4.10
N LYS A 35 0.98 -6.90 3.83
CA LYS A 35 1.57 -8.24 3.97
C LYS A 35 2.21 -8.68 2.66
N LYS A 36 3.39 -9.30 2.71
CA LYS A 36 4.08 -9.88 1.55
C LYS A 36 3.71 -11.34 1.39
N SER A 37 3.24 -11.73 0.21
CA SER A 37 3.06 -13.13 -0.19
C SER A 37 4.40 -13.78 -0.56
N SER A 38 4.41 -15.11 -0.68
CA SER A 38 5.59 -15.89 -1.11
C SER A 38 6.11 -15.51 -2.51
N VAL A 39 5.24 -14.98 -3.38
CA VAL A 39 5.57 -14.59 -4.76
C VAL A 39 5.92 -13.10 -4.91
N GLY A 40 6.03 -12.37 -3.79
CA GLY A 40 6.46 -10.97 -3.79
C GLY A 40 5.36 -9.93 -4.08
N VAL A 41 4.09 -10.36 -4.11
CA VAL A 41 2.94 -9.44 -4.08
C VAL A 41 2.69 -8.98 -2.66
N TRP A 42 2.59 -7.67 -2.47
CA TRP A 42 2.17 -7.03 -1.24
C TRP A 42 0.69 -6.75 -1.29
N TYR A 43 -0.05 -6.97 -0.20
CA TYR A 43 -1.48 -6.73 -0.15
C TYR A 43 -1.99 -6.30 1.23
N VAL A 44 -3.08 -5.52 1.24
CA VAL A 44 -3.85 -5.20 2.45
C VAL A 44 -5.31 -4.94 2.11
N PHE A 45 -6.20 -5.42 2.97
CA PHE A 45 -7.62 -5.05 2.93
C PHE A 45 -7.90 -4.01 4.03
N THR A 46 -8.55 -2.90 3.67
CA THR A 46 -8.91 -1.83 4.61
C THR A 46 -10.20 -1.14 4.17
N ASP A 47 -10.97 -0.64 5.14
CA ASP A 47 -12.20 0.12 4.96
C ASP A 47 -12.00 1.62 5.23
N LEU A 48 -10.75 2.07 5.46
CA LEU A 48 -10.42 3.47 5.72
C LEU A 48 -10.65 4.41 4.52
N PRO A 49 -10.27 4.05 3.28
CA PRO A 49 -10.45 4.92 2.13
C PRO A 49 -11.92 5.15 1.76
N LYS A 50 -12.19 6.28 1.13
CA LYS A 50 -13.46 6.63 0.48
C LYS A 50 -13.27 6.75 -1.03
N VAL A 51 -14.37 6.65 -1.77
CA VAL A 51 -14.35 6.82 -3.22
C VAL A 51 -13.83 8.22 -3.57
N GLY A 52 -12.84 8.29 -4.46
CA GLY A 52 -12.26 9.54 -4.96
C GLY A 52 -11.03 10.03 -4.18
N GLU A 53 -10.68 9.41 -3.06
CA GLU A 53 -9.45 9.72 -2.33
C GLU A 53 -8.21 9.21 -3.06
N LEU A 54 -7.15 10.01 -3.03
CA LEU A 54 -5.88 9.68 -3.65
C LEU A 54 -5.02 8.81 -2.73
N TYR A 55 -4.21 7.94 -3.33
CA TYR A 55 -3.26 7.11 -2.60
C TYR A 55 -1.95 6.90 -3.37
N LYS A 56 -0.92 6.47 -2.65
CA LYS A 56 0.36 5.96 -3.17
C LYS A 56 0.83 4.79 -2.31
N TYR A 57 1.74 3.99 -2.86
CA TYR A 57 2.53 3.04 -2.08
C TYR A 57 3.76 3.73 -1.49
N ASN A 58 3.96 3.64 -0.18
CA ASN A 58 5.25 3.93 0.44
C ASN A 58 6.08 2.64 0.42
N VAL A 59 7.17 2.64 -0.34
CA VAL A 59 8.00 1.46 -0.57
C VAL A 59 9.36 1.70 0.07
N LYS A 60 9.71 0.86 1.06
CA LYS A 60 11.07 0.75 1.57
C LYS A 60 11.85 -0.23 0.69
N GLN A 61 12.78 0.31 -0.09
CA GLN A 61 13.58 -0.44 -1.05
C GLN A 61 14.64 -1.30 -0.35
N ALA A 62 15.28 -2.21 -1.11
CA ALA A 62 16.34 -3.09 -0.61
C ALA A 62 17.53 -2.35 0.02
N ASN A 63 17.80 -1.11 -0.40
CA ASN A 63 18.85 -0.24 0.17
C ASN A 63 18.37 0.58 1.39
N GLY A 64 17.15 0.34 1.88
CA GLY A 64 16.56 1.07 3.00
C GLY A 64 15.93 2.42 2.65
N ARG A 65 16.07 2.91 1.40
CA ARG A 65 15.44 4.17 0.97
C ARG A 65 13.92 4.01 0.89
N GLU A 66 13.20 4.98 1.42
CA GLU A 66 11.74 5.07 1.28
C GLU A 66 11.36 6.02 0.14
N ILE A 67 10.44 5.56 -0.71
CA ILE A 67 9.92 6.33 -1.83
C ILE A 67 8.40 6.17 -1.94
N PHE A 68 7.73 7.22 -2.40
CA PHE A 68 6.33 7.13 -2.81
C PHE A 68 6.23 6.73 -4.28
N LYS A 69 5.39 5.74 -4.56
CA LYS A 69 5.10 5.24 -5.91
C LYS A 69 3.61 5.30 -6.17
N ILE A 70 3.25 5.85 -7.33
CA ILE A 70 1.88 5.77 -7.86
C ILE A 70 1.59 4.30 -8.17
N ASP A 71 0.33 3.90 -8.01
CA ASP A 71 -0.09 2.56 -8.41
C ASP A 71 0.03 2.38 -9.93
N PRO A 72 0.76 1.37 -10.42
CA PRO A 72 0.81 1.06 -11.84
C PRO A 72 -0.54 0.70 -12.47
N PHE A 73 -1.54 0.35 -11.65
CA PHE A 73 -2.87 -0.10 -12.08
C PHE A 73 -4.01 0.84 -11.64
N ALA A 74 -3.69 2.05 -11.15
CA ALA A 74 -4.71 3.07 -10.84
C ALA A 74 -5.37 3.66 -12.10
#